data_AF-A0A391NMB8-F1
#
_entry.id   AF-A0A391NMB8-F1
#
_cell.length_a   1.000
_cell.length_b   1.000
_cell.length_c   1.000
_cell.angle_alpha   90.00
_cell.angle_beta   90.00
_cell.angle_gamma   90.00
#
_symmetry.space_group_name_H-M   'P 1'
#
loop_
_entity.id
_entity.type
_entity.pdbx_description
1 polymer ?
#
loop_
_entity_poly.entity_id
_entity_poly.type
_entity_poly.pdbx_seq_one_letter_code
_entity_poly.pdbx_strand_id
1 'polypeptide(L)' 'MRFMVMIKATPQTEAGEMPSEDVLTAMGRYNEELASAGVLLGGEGLQPSRKGARVRFSDGQCSVVDGPFAETRELIAGY' A
#
# COMPACT_ATOMS: atom_id res chain seq x y z
N MET A 1 -3.12 -13.10 18.48
CA MET A 1 -2.09 -13.18 17.42
C MET A 1 -2.38 -12.08 16.41
N ARG A 2 -1.37 -11.44 15.82
CA ARG A 2 -1.54 -10.35 14.86
C ARG A 2 -1.00 -10.77 13.50
N PHE A 3 -1.62 -10.26 12.43
CA PHE A 3 -1.21 -10.52 11.05
C PHE A 3 -1.03 -9.20 10.33
N MET A 4 -0.12 -9.18 9.37
CA MET A 4 0.00 -8.14 8.36
C MET A 4 -0.40 -8.77 7.03
N VAL A 5 -1.42 -8.22 6.41
CA VAL A 5 -1.81 -8.57 5.04
C VAL A 5 -1.06 -7.60 4.13
N MET A 6 -0.57 -8.06 2.98
CA MET A 6 0.10 -7.19 2.02
C MET A 6 -0.52 -7.40 0.65
N ILE A 7 -0.96 -6.32 0.05
CA ILE A 7 -1.51 -6.31 -1.31
C ILE A 7 -0.37 -6.02 -2.26
N LYS A 8 -0.08 -6.95 -3.17
CA LYS A 8 0.95 -6.75 -4.20
C LYS A 8 0.44 -5.82 -5.28
N ALA A 9 1.32 -4.94 -5.76
CA ALA A 9 0.98 -4.02 -6.84
C ALA A 9 0.77 -4.77 -8.15
N THR A 10 -0.08 -4.20 -8.99
CA THR A 10 -0.31 -4.60 -10.38
C THR A 10 -0.05 -3.41 -11.30
N PRO A 11 0.01 -3.62 -12.63
CA PRO A 11 0.09 -2.50 -13.58
C PRO A 11 -1.02 -1.45 -13.38
N GLN A 12 -2.24 -1.89 -13.02
CA GLN A 12 -3.39 -1.01 -12.77
C GLN A 12 -3.19 -0.15 -11.53
N THR A 13 -2.74 -0.74 -10.41
CA THR A 13 -2.50 0.04 -9.19
C THR A 13 -1.36 1.03 -9.37
N GLU A 14 -0.30 0.66 -10.11
CA GLU A 14 0.82 1.57 -10.44
C GLU A 14 0.44 2.65 -11.47
N ALA A 15 -0.56 2.40 -12.32
CA ALA A 15 -1.17 3.44 -13.14
C ALA A 15 -1.99 4.43 -12.28
N GLY A 16 -2.31 4.07 -11.04
CA GLY A 16 -3.16 4.86 -10.15
C GLY A 16 -4.65 4.70 -10.46
N GLU A 17 -5.03 3.58 -11.08
CA GLU A 17 -6.43 3.24 -11.31
C GLU A 17 -7.12 2.96 -9.98
N MET A 18 -8.23 3.65 -9.74
CA MET A 18 -9.04 3.47 -8.55
C MET A 18 -10.03 2.31 -8.75
N PRO A 19 -10.37 1.55 -7.69
CA PRO A 19 -11.49 0.62 -7.75
C PRO A 19 -12.80 1.34 -8.08
N SER A 20 -13.79 0.58 -8.56
CA SER A 20 -15.14 1.12 -8.74
C SER A 20 -15.76 1.54 -7.40
N GLU A 21 -16.75 2.43 -7.47
CA GLU A 21 -17.46 2.93 -6.30
C GLU A 21 -18.13 1.80 -5.49
N ASP A 22 -18.70 0.79 -6.16
CA ASP A 22 -19.28 -0.38 -5.51
C ASP A 22 -18.25 -1.15 -4.69
N VAL A 23 -17.03 -1.30 -5.23
CA VAL A 23 -15.93 -1.99 -4.53
C VAL A 23 -15.46 -1.16 -3.34
N LEU A 24 -15.30 0.16 -3.49
CA LEU A 24 -14.94 1.05 -2.39
C LEU A 24 -15.98 1.03 -1.26
N THR A 25 -17.26 1.02 -1.63
CA THR A 25 -18.38 0.97 -0.67
C THR A 25 -18.40 -0.36 0.09
N ALA A 26 -18.25 -1.49 -0.60
CA ALA A 26 -18.19 -2.80 0.03
C ALA A 26 -16.97 -2.94 0.96
N MET A 27 -15.81 -2.43 0.52
CA MET A 27 -14.57 -2.43 1.31
C MET A 27 -14.71 -1.56 2.57
N GLY A 28 -15.30 -0.37 2.45
CA GLY A 28 -15.57 0.52 3.58
C GLY A 28 -16.43 -0.16 4.65
N ARG A 29 -17.56 -0.75 4.24
CA ARG A 29 -18.45 -1.49 5.14
C ARG A 29 -17.74 -2.65 5.84
N TYR A 30 -16.97 -3.44 5.09
CA TYR A 30 -16.22 -4.56 5.67
C TYR A 30 -15.16 -4.09 6.69
N ASN A 31 -14.45 -3.01 6.38
CA ASN A 31 -13.46 -2.43 7.30
C ASN A 31 -14.12 -1.86 8.57
N GLU A 32 -15.28 -1.23 8.46
CA GLU A 32 -16.06 -0.74 9.60
C GLU A 32 -16.50 -1.89 10.54
N GLU A 33 -16.95 -3.01 9.97
CA GLU A 33 -17.31 -4.21 10.73
C GLU A 33 -16.10 -4.79 11.47
N LEU A 34 -14.95 -4.90 10.80
CA LEU A 34 -13.71 -5.39 11.43
C LEU A 34 -13.16 -4.44 12.50
N ALA A 35 -13.26 -3.13 12.29
CA ALA A 35 -12.86 -2.12 13.27
C ALA A 35 -13.76 -2.18 14.51
N SER A 36 -15.08 -2.27 14.31
CA SER A 36 -16.07 -2.39 15.39
C SER A 36 -15.85 -3.67 16.21
N ALA A 37 -15.40 -4.75 15.57
CA ALA A 37 -15.05 -6.00 16.23
C ALA A 37 -13.67 -5.97 16.93
N GLY A 38 -12.88 -4.89 16.79
CA GLY A 38 -11.53 -4.77 17.33
C GLY A 38 -10.48 -5.65 16.61
N VAL A 39 -10.80 -6.12 15.40
CA VAL A 39 -9.93 -7.00 14.59
C VAL A 39 -9.04 -6.19 13.67
N LEU A 40 -9.56 -5.11 13.06
CA LEU A 40 -8.75 -4.23 12.21
C LEU A 40 -7.89 -3.31 13.07
N LEU A 41 -6.58 -3.50 13.00
CA LEU A 41 -5.60 -2.67 13.73
C LEU A 41 -5.09 -1.49 12.90
N GLY A 42 -5.26 -1.55 11.58
CA GLY A 42 -4.84 -0.55 10.62
C GLY A 42 -4.78 -1.18 9.23
N GLY A 43 -4.96 -0.35 8.21
CA GLY A 43 -4.83 -0.74 6.81
C GLY A 43 -5.03 0.45 5.89
N GLU A 44 -4.23 0.55 4.84
CA GLU A 44 -4.20 1.71 3.94
C GLU A 44 -3.88 1.30 2.51
N GLY A 45 -4.46 2.02 1.55
CA GLY A 45 -4.04 1.97 0.15
C GLY A 45 -2.82 2.86 -0.08
N LEU A 46 -1.80 2.34 -0.75
CA LEU A 46 -0.59 3.09 -1.09
C LEU A 46 -0.71 3.73 -2.48
N GLN A 47 -0.07 4.88 -2.64
CA GLN A 47 0.04 5.56 -3.94
C GLN A 47 1.01 4.81 -4.87
N PRO A 48 0.88 4.99 -6.20
CA PRO A 48 1.85 4.48 -7.16
C PRO A 48 3.30 4.80 -6.81
N SER A 49 4.21 3.87 -7.07
CA SER A 49 5.64 4.02 -6.70
C SER A 49 6.33 5.23 -7.34
N ARG A 50 5.83 5.73 -8.48
CA ARG A 50 6.29 6.98 -9.12
C ARG A 50 6.11 8.23 -8.25
N LYS A 51 5.28 8.17 -7.21
CA LYS A 51 5.10 9.25 -6.21
C LYS A 51 5.90 8.99 -4.93
N GLY A 52 6.55 7.84 -4.83
CA GLY A 52 7.37 7.45 -3.70
C GLY A 52 8.83 7.86 -3.87
N ALA A 53 9.58 7.78 -2.78
CA ALA A 53 11.02 7.91 -2.76
C ALA A 53 11.62 6.81 -1.90
N ARG A 54 12.81 6.31 -2.26
CA ARG A 54 13.55 5.38 -1.41
C ARG A 54 14.66 6.12 -0.69
N VAL A 55 14.66 6.05 0.63
CA VAL A 55 15.71 6.65 1.45
C VAL A 55 16.62 5.54 1.97
N ARG A 56 17.93 5.66 1.76
CA ARG A 56 18.93 4.74 2.28
C ARG A 56 19.77 5.43 3.35
N PHE A 57 19.90 4.76 4.48
CA PHE A 57 20.80 5.15 5.57
C PHE A 57 22.00 4.19 5.60
N SER A 58 23.22 4.71 5.53
CA SER A 58 24.47 3.96 5.66
C SER A 58 25.56 4.87 6.23
N ASP A 59 26.38 4.37 7.16
CA ASP A 59 27.55 5.08 7.71
C ASP A 59 27.23 6.50 8.23
N GLY A 60 26.06 6.67 8.86
CA GLY A 60 25.59 7.96 9.36
C GLY A 60 25.13 8.94 8.28
N GLN A 61 25.10 8.53 7.02
CA GLN A 61 24.63 9.33 5.88
C GLN A 61 23.24 8.89 5.42
N CYS A 62 22.46 9.85 4.93
CA CYS A 62 21.15 9.66 4.33
C CYS A 62 21.21 10.05 2.85
N SER A 63 20.80 9.15 1.96
CA SER A 63 20.66 9.44 0.53
C SER A 63 19.26 9.10 0.05
N VAL A 64 18.73 9.94 -0.86
CA VAL A 64 17.54 9.62 -1.63
C VAL A 64 17.98 8.88 -2.87
N VAL A 65 17.36 7.73 -3.12
CA VAL A 65 17.55 6.94 -4.32
C VAL A 65 16.38 7.22 -5.23
N ASP A 66 16.67 7.77 -6.42
CA ASP A 66 15.68 8.06 -7.46
C ASP A 66 14.87 6.80 -7.83
N GLY A 67 13.57 7.02 -8.11
CA GLY A 67 12.58 5.96 -8.34
C GLY A 67 12.30 5.65 -9.83
N PRO A 68 11.47 4.62 -10.14
CA PRO A 68 10.79 3.73 -9.20
C PRO A 68 11.61 2.47 -8.88
N PHE A 69 11.07 1.62 -8.01
CA PHE A 69 11.59 0.28 -7.81
C PHE A 69 11.66 -0.47 -9.15
N ALA A 70 12.79 -1.14 -9.41
CA ALA A 70 13.07 -1.73 -10.71
C ALA A 70 12.13 -2.89 -11.11
N GLU A 71 11.49 -3.55 -10.13
CA GLU A 71 10.62 -4.72 -10.34
C GLU A 71 9.23 -4.47 -9.74
N THR A 72 8.22 -4.31 -10.61
CA THR A 72 6.83 -3.98 -10.21
C THR A 72 6.13 -5.11 -9.46
N ARG A 73 6.52 -6.37 -9.69
CA ARG A 73 5.93 -7.54 -9.01
C ARG A 73 6.28 -7.62 -7.53
N GLU A 74 7.29 -6.90 -7.09
CA GLU A 74 7.70 -6.87 -5.69
C GLU A 74 7.02 -5.74 -4.90
N LEU A 75 6.33 -4.83 -5.57
CA LEU A 75 5.73 -3.65 -4.95
C LEU A 75 4.47 -3.94 -4.17
N ILE A 76 4.16 -3.00 -3.28
CA ILE A 76 3.06 -3.08 -2.32
C ILE A 76 2.09 -1.95 -2.67
N ALA A 77 0.83 -2.31 -2.87
CA ALA A 77 -0.26 -1.36 -3.11
C ALA A 77 -1.11 -1.11 -1.85
N GLY A 78 -0.88 -1.87 -0.77
CA GLY A 78 -1.58 -1.69 0.49
C GLY A 78 -1.20 -2.75 1.52
N TYR A 79 -1.65 -2.53 2.76
CA TYR A 79 -1.50 -3.46 3.87
C TYR A 79 -2.73 -3.45 4.78
#